data_AF-A0A1G7WCC0-F1
#
_entry.id   AF-A0A1G7WCC0-F1
#
_cell.length_a   1.000
_cell.length_b   1.000
_cell.length_c   1.000
_cell.angle_alpha   90.00
_cell.angle_beta   90.00
_cell.angle_gamma   90.00
#
_symmetry.space_group_name_H-M   'P 1'
#
loop_
_entity.id
_entity.type
_entity.pdbx_description
1 polymer ?
#
loop_
_entity_poly.entity_id
_entity_poly.type
_entity_poly.pdbx_seq_one_letter_code
_entity_poly.pdbx_strand_id
1 'polypeptide(L)'
;MAKTTKAEKSATAALSAAGAAAKDAKALSKSLPKKDAKKLRSLADDAKDAAKTSKKKVAEKPRKVEKKAVAAVGRLEKAIGKIEKKLAAERKAAAPKKDAGKAGSKDAAKKSASQTPPASTVVKPVLKPAPTPIKPSSSTAPVPDPSAPVAKAAPAKPAAARPVSPVGSAGLTALTVVQLRDRARSEGRAGYSRLSKDQLIALLSS
;
A
#
# COMPACT_ATOMS: atom_id res chain seq x y z
N MET A 1 22.94 -25.16 -8.20
CA MET A 1 22.16 -23.93 -7.95
C MET A 1 20.95 -24.27 -7.09
N ALA A 2 20.92 -23.84 -5.82
CA ALA A 2 19.73 -24.03 -4.99
C ALA A 2 18.58 -23.19 -5.56
N LYS A 3 17.42 -23.83 -5.77
CA LYS A 3 16.22 -23.15 -6.26
C LYS A 3 15.72 -22.20 -5.17
N THR A 4 15.46 -20.93 -5.50
CA THR A 4 14.87 -19.98 -4.55
C THR A 4 13.52 -20.51 -4.07
N THR A 5 13.31 -20.47 -2.76
CA THR A 5 12.09 -20.99 -2.15
C THR A 5 10.89 -20.12 -2.52
N LYS A 6 9.67 -20.66 -2.44
CA LYS A 6 8.44 -19.89 -2.70
C LYS A 6 8.34 -18.66 -1.77
N ALA A 7 8.80 -18.81 -0.52
CA ALA A 7 8.82 -17.74 0.47
C ALA A 7 9.87 -16.65 0.15
N GLU A 8 11.04 -17.02 -0.36
CA GLU A 8 12.01 -16.02 -0.85
C GLU A 8 11.45 -15.26 -2.05
N LYS A 9 10.80 -15.96 -2.98
CA LYS A 9 10.15 -15.33 -4.14
C LYS A 9 9.08 -14.34 -3.70
N SER A 10 8.17 -14.72 -2.79
CA SER A 10 7.15 -13.80 -2.25
C SER A 10 7.76 -12.60 -1.54
N ALA A 11 8.79 -12.81 -0.73
CA ALA A 11 9.51 -11.73 -0.08
C ALA A 11 10.17 -10.77 -1.09
N THR A 12 10.83 -11.28 -2.14
CA THR A 12 11.40 -10.42 -3.20
C THR A 12 10.33 -9.65 -3.97
N ALA A 13 9.19 -10.29 -4.25
CA ALA A 13 8.06 -9.63 -4.91
C ALA A 13 7.48 -8.51 -4.03
N ALA A 14 7.32 -8.76 -2.73
CA ALA A 14 6.85 -7.76 -1.78
C ALA A 14 7.83 -6.58 -1.63
N LEU A 15 9.14 -6.83 -1.63
CA LEU A 15 10.17 -5.78 -1.64
C LEU A 15 10.12 -4.93 -2.91
N SER A 16 9.93 -5.58 -4.06
CA SER A 16 9.76 -4.89 -5.35
C SER A 16 8.51 -4.01 -5.34
N ALA A 17 7.38 -4.55 -4.88
CA ALA A 17 6.12 -3.82 -4.75
C ALA A 17 6.24 -2.63 -3.79
N ALA A 18 6.92 -2.79 -2.65
CA ALA A 18 7.21 -1.69 -1.73
C ALA A 18 8.07 -0.60 -2.38
N GLY A 19 9.06 -1.00 -3.18
CA GLY A 19 9.90 -0.08 -3.94
C GLY A 19 9.13 0.69 -5.02
N ALA A 20 8.19 0.04 -5.71
CA ALA A 20 7.31 0.68 -6.68
C ALA A 20 6.34 1.66 -6.00
N ALA A 21 5.60 1.19 -4.99
CA ALA A 21 4.66 2.01 -4.23
C ALA A 21 5.33 3.24 -3.60
N ALA A 22 6.58 3.10 -3.12
CA ALA A 22 7.36 4.23 -2.63
C ALA A 22 7.64 5.28 -3.71
N LYS A 23 7.98 4.86 -4.93
CA LYS A 23 8.22 5.77 -6.07
C LYS A 23 6.92 6.47 -6.47
N ASP A 24 5.83 5.73 -6.57
CA ASP A 24 4.51 6.28 -6.92
C ASP A 24 4.02 7.27 -5.87
N ALA A 25 4.16 6.95 -4.59
CA ALA A 25 3.84 7.87 -3.50
C ALA A 25 4.72 9.12 -3.52
N LYS A 26 6.00 8.99 -3.88
CA LYS A 26 6.91 10.15 -4.02
C LYS A 26 6.53 11.00 -5.24
N ALA A 27 6.06 10.40 -6.33
CA ALA A 27 5.51 11.12 -7.48
C ALA A 27 4.22 11.86 -7.11
N LEU A 28 3.25 11.18 -6.47
CA LEU A 28 2.00 11.78 -5.97
C LEU A 28 2.26 12.92 -4.99
N SER A 29 3.29 12.81 -4.14
CA SER A 29 3.62 13.89 -3.20
C SER A 29 4.01 15.21 -3.88
N LYS A 30 4.36 15.22 -5.17
CA LYS A 30 4.74 16.44 -5.89
C LYS A 30 3.53 17.28 -6.30
N SER A 31 2.36 16.68 -6.49
CA SER A 31 1.12 17.35 -6.89
C SER A 31 0.18 17.64 -5.71
N LEU A 32 0.55 17.24 -4.50
CA LEU A 32 -0.26 17.39 -3.30
C LEU A 32 0.14 18.61 -2.46
N PRO A 33 -0.77 19.15 -1.64
CA PRO A 33 -0.47 20.22 -0.70
C PRO A 33 0.69 19.87 0.24
N LYS A 34 1.49 20.87 0.64
CA LYS A 34 2.73 20.71 1.43
C LYS A 34 2.58 19.76 2.64
N LYS A 35 1.46 19.86 3.37
CA LYS A 35 1.18 19.03 4.57
C LYS A 35 1.00 17.55 4.24
N ASP A 36 0.24 17.25 3.19
CA ASP A 36 -0.08 15.88 2.79
C ASP A 36 1.08 15.25 2.00
N ALA A 37 1.77 16.06 1.19
CA ALA A 37 3.02 15.69 0.54
C ALA A 37 4.11 15.26 1.54
N LYS A 38 4.28 15.98 2.65
CA LYS A 38 5.27 15.64 3.69
C LYS A 38 4.98 14.27 4.31
N LYS A 39 3.72 13.98 4.63
CA LYS A 39 3.30 12.68 5.19
C LYS A 39 3.55 11.53 4.23
N LEU A 40 3.19 11.70 2.95
CA LEU A 40 3.44 10.66 1.94
C LEU A 40 4.93 10.42 1.71
N ARG A 41 5.76 11.47 1.70
CA ARG A 41 7.22 11.29 1.55
C ARG A 41 7.81 10.49 2.70
N SER A 42 7.46 10.80 3.95
CA SER A 42 7.95 10.03 5.11
C SER A 42 7.56 8.55 5.04
N LEU A 43 6.34 8.24 4.63
CA LEU A 43 5.90 6.85 4.45
C LEU A 43 6.54 6.17 3.23
N ALA A 44 6.78 6.94 2.16
CA ALA A 44 7.49 6.46 0.98
C ALA A 44 8.95 6.13 1.28
N ASP A 45 9.62 6.94 2.11
CA ASP A 45 11.00 6.68 2.51
C ASP A 45 11.09 5.42 3.42
N ASP A 46 10.14 5.22 4.35
CA ASP A 46 10.04 3.97 5.14
C ASP A 46 9.83 2.73 4.25
N ALA A 47 8.94 2.80 3.27
CA ALA A 47 8.72 1.73 2.30
C ALA A 47 9.96 1.49 1.41
N LYS A 48 10.69 2.55 1.05
CA LYS A 48 11.93 2.47 0.28
C LYS A 48 13.04 1.80 1.10
N ASP A 49 13.16 2.10 2.39
CA ASP A 49 14.14 1.43 3.26
C ASP A 49 13.77 -0.03 3.54
N ALA A 50 12.48 -0.34 3.67
CA ALA A 50 12.03 -1.73 3.65
C ALA A 50 12.42 -2.43 2.34
N ALA A 51 12.29 -1.79 1.18
CA ALA A 51 12.66 -2.36 -0.12
C ALA A 51 14.17 -2.65 -0.27
N LYS A 52 15.05 -1.95 0.47
CA LYS A 52 16.51 -2.15 0.44
C LYS A 52 17.00 -3.33 1.29
N THR A 53 16.10 -4.18 1.77
CA THR A 53 16.52 -5.32 2.61
C THR A 53 17.47 -6.25 1.83
N SER A 54 18.57 -6.68 2.46
CA SER A 54 19.60 -7.47 1.79
C SER A 54 19.15 -8.89 1.43
N LYS A 55 19.72 -9.44 0.35
CA LYS A 55 19.44 -10.81 -0.13
C LYS A 55 19.64 -11.88 0.95
N LYS A 56 20.60 -11.66 1.87
CA LYS A 56 20.83 -12.52 3.04
C LYS A 56 19.64 -12.54 4.01
N LYS A 57 19.07 -11.37 4.33
CA LYS A 57 17.87 -11.27 5.19
C LYS A 57 16.64 -11.91 4.54
N VAL A 58 16.54 -11.83 3.22
CA VAL A 58 15.47 -12.47 2.44
C VAL A 58 15.58 -14.00 2.51
N ALA A 59 16.79 -14.55 2.43
CA ALA A 59 17.03 -15.98 2.58
C ALA A 59 16.83 -16.47 4.02
N GLU A 60 17.32 -15.74 5.03
CA GLU A 60 17.20 -16.16 6.44
C GLU A 60 15.77 -16.01 6.99
N LYS A 61 15.06 -14.93 6.63
CA LYS A 61 13.77 -14.56 7.25
C LYS A 61 12.75 -14.08 6.21
N PRO A 62 12.43 -14.88 5.18
CA PRO A 62 11.59 -14.46 4.06
C PRO A 62 10.23 -13.93 4.52
N ARG A 63 9.53 -14.68 5.39
CA ARG A 63 8.20 -14.28 5.90
C ARG A 63 8.21 -12.97 6.67
N LYS A 64 9.29 -12.66 7.40
CA LYS A 64 9.38 -11.43 8.20
C LYS A 64 9.67 -10.22 7.31
N VAL A 65 10.46 -10.42 6.26
CA VAL A 65 10.71 -9.39 5.24
C VAL A 65 9.43 -9.10 4.46
N GLU A 66 8.74 -10.14 4.00
CA GLU A 66 7.44 -10.00 3.31
C GLU A 66 6.43 -9.24 4.18
N LYS A 67 6.22 -9.67 5.43
CA LYS A 67 5.27 -9.01 6.34
C LYS A 67 5.60 -7.52 6.56
N LYS A 68 6.89 -7.16 6.66
CA LYS A 68 7.31 -5.76 6.78
C LYS A 68 7.04 -4.97 5.51
N ALA A 69 7.39 -5.51 4.35
CA ALA A 69 7.17 -4.85 3.06
C ALA A 69 5.68 -4.63 2.79
N VAL A 70 4.85 -5.65 3.01
CA VAL A 70 3.39 -5.55 2.87
C VAL A 70 2.80 -4.55 3.87
N ALA A 71 3.27 -4.54 5.12
CA ALA A 71 2.80 -3.56 6.11
C ALA A 71 3.16 -2.11 5.72
N ALA A 72 4.35 -1.88 5.14
CA ALA A 72 4.76 -0.57 4.65
C ALA A 72 3.88 -0.10 3.48
N VAL A 73 3.63 -0.99 2.52
CA VAL A 73 2.70 -0.73 1.40
C VAL A 73 1.29 -0.41 1.92
N GLY A 74 0.75 -1.21 2.83
CA GLY A 74 -0.58 -0.98 3.39
C GLY A 74 -0.71 0.34 4.17
N ARG A 75 0.37 0.84 4.79
CA ARG A 75 0.39 2.18 5.41
C ARG A 75 0.37 3.29 4.36
N LEU A 76 1.13 3.11 3.27
CA LEU A 76 1.14 4.02 2.13
C LEU A 76 -0.24 4.11 1.48
N GLU A 77 -0.84 2.97 1.14
CA GLU A 77 -2.17 2.89 0.51
C GLU A 77 -3.24 3.54 1.39
N LYS A 78 -3.22 3.29 2.71
CA LYS A 78 -4.14 3.94 3.65
C LYS A 78 -3.95 5.45 3.69
N ALA A 79 -2.71 5.94 3.62
CA ALA A 79 -2.43 7.37 3.60
C ALA A 79 -2.89 8.02 2.28
N ILE A 80 -2.63 7.37 1.15
CA ILE A 80 -3.09 7.80 -0.18
C ILE A 80 -4.61 7.87 -0.19
N GLY A 81 -5.32 6.81 0.23
CA GLY A 81 -6.78 6.79 0.26
C GLY A 81 -7.39 7.85 1.20
N LYS A 82 -6.74 8.19 2.31
CA LYS A 82 -7.16 9.32 3.17
C LYS A 82 -7.00 10.66 2.46
N ILE A 83 -5.91 10.84 1.72
CA ILE A 83 -5.65 12.07 0.97
C ILE A 83 -6.62 12.19 -0.19
N GLU A 84 -6.86 11.12 -0.94
CA GLU A 84 -7.84 11.11 -2.03
C GLU A 84 -9.25 11.44 -1.54
N LYS A 85 -9.69 10.85 -0.42
CA LYS A 85 -10.97 11.18 0.21
C LYS A 85 -11.06 12.65 0.60
N LYS A 86 -9.99 13.19 1.20
CA LYS A 86 -9.93 14.61 1.59
C LYS A 86 -9.96 15.52 0.35
N LEU A 87 -9.22 15.18 -0.69
CA LEU A 87 -9.20 15.94 -1.95
C LEU A 87 -10.56 15.90 -2.66
N ALA A 88 -11.25 14.76 -2.63
CA ALA A 88 -12.59 14.62 -3.17
C ALA A 88 -13.63 15.44 -2.37
N ALA A 89 -13.54 15.44 -1.03
CA ALA A 89 -14.39 16.26 -0.18
C ALA A 89 -14.16 17.77 -0.41
N GLU A 90 -12.89 18.19 -0.54
CA GLU A 90 -12.53 19.58 -0.79
C GLU A 90 -13.02 20.04 -2.18
N ARG A 91 -12.95 19.16 -3.21
CA ARG A 91 -13.54 19.42 -4.53
C ARG A 91 -15.07 19.52 -4.51
N LYS A 92 -15.75 18.74 -3.68
CA LYS A 92 -17.22 18.82 -3.51
C LYS A 92 -17.64 20.10 -2.76
N ALA A 93 -16.82 20.56 -1.81
CA ALA A 93 -17.04 21.81 -1.10
C ALA A 93 -16.71 23.06 -1.93
N ALA A 94 -15.79 22.94 -2.89
CA ALA A 94 -15.37 24.04 -3.79
C ALA A 94 -16.23 24.16 -5.06
N ALA A 95 -17.28 23.34 -5.24
CA ALA A 95 -18.23 23.53 -6.32
C ALA A 95 -18.98 24.88 -6.11
N PRO A 96 -18.93 25.82 -7.07
CA PRO A 96 -19.51 27.13 -6.89
C PRO A 96 -21.03 27.01 -6.76
N LYS A 97 -21.56 27.37 -5.58
CA LYS A 97 -22.93 27.86 -5.48
C LYS A 97 -23.00 29.16 -6.28
N LYS A 98 -23.33 29.05 -7.57
CA LYS A 98 -23.86 30.18 -8.32
C LYS A 98 -25.25 30.49 -7.77
N ASP A 99 -25.42 31.75 -7.43
CA ASP A 99 -26.66 32.49 -7.19
C ASP A 99 -27.64 31.98 -6.11
N ALA A 100 -27.53 32.59 -4.92
CA ALA A 100 -28.60 33.41 -4.36
C ALA A 100 -28.10 34.14 -3.10
N GLY A 101 -28.23 35.47 -3.08
CA GLY A 101 -28.26 36.24 -1.83
C GLY A 101 -27.19 37.31 -1.65
N LYS A 102 -27.18 38.33 -2.52
CA LYS A 102 -26.64 39.66 -2.19
C LYS A 102 -27.79 40.53 -1.65
N ALA A 103 -27.89 40.64 -0.33
CA ALA A 103 -28.51 41.74 0.43
C ALA A 103 -28.35 41.40 1.94
N GLY A 104 -27.77 42.20 2.82
CA GLY A 104 -27.15 43.51 2.69
C GLY A 104 -26.29 43.77 3.94
N SER A 105 -25.33 44.68 3.77
CA SER A 105 -24.65 45.33 4.88
C SER A 105 -25.65 46.06 5.77
N LYS A 106 -25.53 45.90 7.09
CA LYS A 106 -25.73 47.01 8.02
C LYS A 106 -24.69 46.95 9.13
N ASP A 107 -23.89 48.00 9.10
CA ASP A 107 -22.93 48.49 10.07
C ASP A 107 -23.63 48.87 11.39
N ALA A 108 -22.98 48.56 12.53
CA ALA A 108 -23.14 49.11 13.90
C ALA A 108 -22.77 48.02 14.92
N ALA A 109 -21.99 48.20 15.98
CA ALA A 109 -21.25 49.33 16.51
C ALA A 109 -20.23 48.80 17.54
N LYS A 110 -18.98 49.24 17.42
CA LYS A 110 -18.10 49.82 18.46
C LYS A 110 -18.39 49.53 19.96
N LYS A 111 -17.46 48.82 20.62
CA LYS A 111 -16.85 49.14 21.96
C LYS A 111 -15.84 48.02 22.30
N SER A 112 -14.52 48.23 22.16
CA SER A 112 -13.61 48.76 23.20
C SER A 112 -13.92 48.29 24.62
N ALA A 113 -13.12 47.36 25.17
CA ALA A 113 -12.32 47.59 26.38
C ALA A 113 -11.61 46.30 26.84
N SER A 114 -10.30 46.44 27.06
CA SER A 114 -9.41 45.63 27.91
C SER A 114 -10.10 44.82 29.01
N GLN A 115 -9.60 43.60 29.25
CA GLN A 115 -9.13 43.24 30.59
C GLN A 115 -8.17 42.03 30.55
N THR A 116 -6.98 42.32 31.08
CA THR A 116 -5.87 41.44 31.43
C THR A 116 -6.25 40.43 32.53
N PRO A 117 -5.53 39.31 32.64
CA PRO A 117 -5.77 38.29 33.66
C PRO A 117 -5.14 38.69 35.02
N PRO A 118 -5.77 38.41 36.17
CA PRO A 118 -5.05 38.40 37.43
C PRO A 118 -4.41 37.04 37.68
N ALA A 119 -3.11 37.09 37.95
CA ALA A 119 -2.32 36.02 38.49
C ALA A 119 -2.80 35.60 39.89
N SER A 120 -2.60 34.33 40.24
CA SER A 120 -2.41 33.90 41.62
C SER A 120 -1.52 32.65 41.69
N THR A 121 -0.29 32.92 42.10
CA THR A 121 0.43 32.23 43.20
C THR A 121 0.95 30.80 42.98
N VAL A 122 2.22 30.75 42.55
CA VAL A 122 3.36 30.06 43.19
C VAL A 122 3.02 29.14 44.39
N VAL A 123 3.30 27.83 44.28
CA VAL A 123 4.29 27.12 45.11
C VAL A 123 4.69 25.77 44.50
N LYS A 124 6.00 25.54 44.34
CA LYS A 124 6.64 24.21 44.27
C LYS A 124 6.80 23.69 45.71
N PRO A 125 6.82 22.38 45.95
CA PRO A 125 8.11 21.67 46.07
C PRO A 125 8.08 20.29 45.38
N VAL A 126 9.09 19.95 44.58
CA VAL A 126 10.20 19.05 44.96
C VAL A 126 9.72 17.79 45.69
N LEU A 127 9.80 16.64 45.01
CA LEU A 127 10.37 15.39 45.52
C LEU A 127 10.64 14.44 44.33
N LYS A 128 11.91 14.39 43.93
CA LYS A 128 12.59 13.18 43.44
C LYS A 128 12.45 12.10 44.54
N PRO A 129 12.34 10.80 44.21
CA PRO A 129 13.53 10.05 43.82
C PRO A 129 13.32 8.97 42.75
N ALA A 130 14.23 8.91 41.77
CA ALA A 130 14.76 7.65 41.25
C ALA A 130 15.86 7.19 42.25
N PRO A 131 16.19 5.88 42.41
CA PRO A 131 16.77 5.11 41.32
C PRO A 131 16.57 3.56 41.33
N THR A 132 16.55 2.97 40.12
CA THR A 132 17.20 1.67 39.75
C THR A 132 16.71 0.36 40.43
N PRO A 133 17.26 -0.82 40.09
CA PRO A 133 17.27 -1.50 38.79
C PRO A 133 16.78 -2.96 38.93
N ILE A 134 16.16 -3.56 37.91
CA ILE A 134 16.01 -5.03 37.86
C ILE A 134 16.36 -5.57 36.47
N LYS A 135 17.65 -5.89 36.34
CA LYS A 135 18.15 -7.04 35.59
C LYS A 135 19.12 -7.75 36.56
N PRO A 136 18.96 -9.06 36.78
CA PRO A 136 19.91 -10.02 36.21
C PRO A 136 19.21 -11.33 35.77
N SER A 137 19.67 -11.96 34.69
CA SER A 137 20.25 -13.33 34.71
C SER A 137 19.17 -14.43 34.76
N SER A 138 19.26 -15.61 34.16
CA SER A 138 20.29 -16.38 33.46
C SER A 138 19.64 -17.72 33.11
N SER A 139 20.18 -18.43 32.10
CA SER A 139 20.08 -19.89 31.96
C SER A 139 18.67 -20.43 31.59
N THR A 140 18.45 -21.47 30.80
CA THR A 140 19.22 -22.67 30.53
C THR A 140 18.69 -23.26 29.20
N ALA A 141 19.56 -23.85 28.38
CA ALA A 141 19.14 -24.87 27.42
C ALA A 141 18.50 -26.06 28.16
N PRO A 142 17.68 -26.88 27.50
CA PRO A 142 18.26 -28.15 27.06
C PRO A 142 17.73 -28.63 25.70
N VAL A 143 18.64 -29.30 25.01
CA VAL A 143 18.42 -30.27 23.93
C VAL A 143 17.63 -31.45 24.50
N PRO A 144 16.69 -32.04 23.75
CA PRO A 144 16.97 -33.39 23.28
C PRO A 144 16.51 -33.65 21.83
N ASP A 145 17.45 -34.04 20.98
CA ASP A 145 17.28 -35.15 20.04
C ASP A 145 17.20 -36.43 20.90
N PRO A 146 16.37 -37.43 20.57
CA PRO A 146 16.81 -38.37 19.54
C PRO A 146 15.69 -38.99 18.68
N SER A 147 16.14 -39.59 17.57
CA SER A 147 15.57 -40.77 16.91
C SER A 147 14.57 -40.56 15.76
N ALA A 148 15.13 -40.66 14.55
CA ALA A 148 14.56 -41.35 13.37
C ALA A 148 14.10 -42.80 13.72
N PRO A 149 13.38 -43.59 12.87
CA PRO A 149 13.37 -43.55 11.40
C PRO A 149 12.05 -43.95 10.68
N VAL A 150 12.15 -43.99 9.34
CA VAL A 150 11.35 -44.72 8.32
C VAL A 150 9.84 -44.46 8.14
N ALA A 151 9.48 -43.97 6.96
CA ALA A 151 8.59 -44.71 6.05
C ALA A 151 8.71 -44.21 4.60
N LYS A 152 9.09 -45.14 3.71
CA LYS A 152 8.97 -45.04 2.25
C LYS A 152 7.51 -44.81 1.84
N ALA A 153 7.27 -43.90 0.91
CA ALA A 153 6.23 -44.04 -0.12
C ALA A 153 6.44 -43.00 -1.24
N ALA A 154 7.13 -43.40 -2.29
CA ALA A 154 6.73 -43.06 -3.66
C ALA A 154 5.99 -44.30 -4.20
N PRO A 155 5.26 -44.26 -5.34
CA PRO A 155 5.03 -43.16 -6.29
C PRO A 155 3.55 -42.99 -6.69
N ALA A 156 3.16 -41.83 -7.24
CA ALA A 156 2.06 -41.78 -8.22
C ALA A 156 2.13 -40.51 -9.07
N LYS A 157 2.39 -40.74 -10.35
CA LYS A 157 2.32 -39.82 -11.47
C LYS A 157 0.85 -39.76 -11.93
N PRO A 158 0.32 -38.56 -12.20
CA PRO A 158 -0.24 -38.29 -13.54
C PRO A 158 0.37 -36.97 -14.05
N ALA A 159 1.16 -36.93 -15.12
CA ALA A 159 0.74 -37.02 -16.53
C ALA A 159 -0.49 -36.16 -16.87
N ALA A 160 -0.25 -35.14 -17.70
CA ALA A 160 -1.19 -34.23 -18.38
C ALA A 160 -1.89 -33.18 -17.49
N ALA A 161 -1.98 -31.89 -17.83
CA ALA A 161 -2.01 -31.29 -19.16
C ALA A 161 -1.21 -29.96 -19.21
N ARG A 162 -0.48 -29.78 -20.31
CA ARG A 162 -0.16 -28.42 -20.81
C ARG A 162 -1.50 -27.75 -21.14
N PRO A 163 -1.77 -26.51 -20.75
CA PRO A 163 -2.77 -25.74 -21.47
C PRO A 163 -2.21 -25.50 -22.86
N VAL A 164 -2.64 -26.31 -23.82
CA VAL A 164 -2.57 -25.95 -25.23
C VAL A 164 -3.32 -24.64 -25.38
N SER A 165 -2.64 -23.63 -25.88
CA SER A 165 -3.24 -22.36 -26.26
C SER A 165 -4.43 -22.66 -27.19
N PRO A 166 -5.66 -22.23 -26.85
CA PRO A 166 -6.72 -22.20 -27.85
C PRO A 166 -6.36 -21.10 -28.85
N VAL A 167 -5.62 -21.48 -29.89
CA VAL A 167 -5.39 -20.66 -31.07
C VAL A 167 -6.63 -20.80 -31.94
N GLY A 168 -7.58 -19.90 -31.72
CA GLY A 168 -8.89 -19.86 -32.37
C GLY A 168 -9.89 -19.13 -31.48
N SER A 169 -10.98 -18.62 -32.04
CA SER A 169 -11.94 -17.73 -31.38
C SER A 169 -12.44 -18.20 -29.99
N ALA A 170 -12.35 -19.49 -29.69
CA ALA A 170 -12.57 -20.06 -28.34
C ALA A 170 -11.63 -19.49 -27.25
N GLY A 171 -10.42 -19.05 -27.61
CA GLY A 171 -9.51 -18.37 -26.70
C GLY A 171 -9.97 -16.94 -26.36
N LEU A 172 -10.72 -16.28 -27.25
CA LEU A 172 -11.21 -14.92 -27.05
C LEU A 172 -12.43 -14.88 -26.11
N THR A 173 -13.27 -15.92 -26.10
CA THR A 173 -14.44 -16.00 -25.22
C THR A 173 -14.04 -16.16 -23.74
N ALA A 174 -12.91 -16.79 -23.46
CA ALA A 174 -12.34 -16.92 -22.12
C ALA A 174 -11.75 -15.60 -21.57
N LEU A 175 -11.46 -14.63 -22.45
CA LEU A 175 -10.91 -13.34 -22.04
C LEU A 175 -11.97 -12.44 -21.42
N THR A 176 -11.51 -11.59 -20.50
CA THR A 176 -12.36 -10.52 -19.94
C THR A 176 -12.48 -9.36 -20.92
N VAL A 177 -13.51 -8.52 -20.75
CA VAL A 177 -13.72 -7.33 -21.60
C VAL A 177 -12.50 -6.41 -21.60
N VAL A 178 -11.80 -6.27 -20.47
CA VAL A 178 -10.58 -5.45 -20.38
C VAL A 178 -9.46 -6.04 -21.25
N GLN A 179 -9.20 -7.34 -21.14
CA GLN A 179 -8.17 -8.03 -21.93
C GLN A 179 -8.48 -7.98 -23.44
N LEU A 180 -9.75 -8.09 -23.82
CA LEU A 180 -10.18 -7.93 -25.21
C LEU A 180 -9.93 -6.51 -25.73
N ARG A 181 -10.19 -5.48 -24.92
CA ARG A 181 -9.92 -4.07 -25.29
C ARG A 181 -8.43 -3.78 -25.40
N ASP A 182 -7.60 -4.33 -24.52
CA ASP A 182 -6.15 -4.17 -24.60
C ASP A 182 -5.58 -4.87 -25.83
N ARG A 183 -6.13 -6.02 -26.20
CA ARG A 183 -5.79 -6.71 -27.45
C ARG A 183 -6.23 -5.91 -28.68
N ALA A 184 -7.46 -5.38 -28.69
CA ALA A 184 -7.95 -4.51 -29.77
C ALA A 184 -7.09 -3.24 -29.93
N ARG A 185 -6.61 -2.65 -28.81
CA ARG A 185 -5.64 -1.55 -28.84
C ARG A 185 -4.31 -1.98 -29.45
N SER A 186 -3.82 -3.17 -29.10
CA SER A 186 -2.55 -3.71 -29.60
C SER A 186 -2.60 -4.03 -31.09
N GLU A 187 -3.77 -4.39 -31.61
CA GLU A 187 -4.04 -4.60 -33.05
C GLU A 187 -4.40 -3.29 -33.79
N GLY A 188 -4.37 -2.14 -33.10
CA GLY A 188 -4.63 -0.83 -33.70
C GLY A 188 -6.09 -0.61 -34.11
N ARG A 189 -7.02 -1.44 -33.65
CA ARG A 189 -8.44 -1.26 -33.93
C ARG A 189 -8.96 -0.01 -33.20
N ALA A 190 -9.79 0.80 -33.85
CA ALA A 190 -10.45 1.95 -33.22
C ALA A 190 -11.90 1.59 -32.82
N GLY A 191 -12.53 2.40 -31.95
CA GLY A 191 -13.95 2.22 -31.60
C GLY A 191 -14.28 1.06 -30.63
N TYR A 192 -13.31 0.24 -30.23
CA TYR A 192 -13.50 -0.91 -29.33
C TYR A 192 -14.01 -0.55 -27.92
N SER A 193 -13.89 0.71 -27.48
CA SER A 193 -14.26 1.12 -26.13
C SER A 193 -15.77 0.99 -25.84
N ARG A 194 -16.61 1.16 -26.86
CA ARG A 194 -18.07 1.10 -26.76
C ARG A 194 -18.65 -0.28 -27.03
N LEU A 195 -17.80 -1.23 -27.44
CA LEU A 195 -18.24 -2.57 -27.82
C LEU A 195 -18.50 -3.44 -26.59
N SER A 196 -19.52 -4.30 -26.72
CA SER A 196 -19.81 -5.39 -25.79
C SER A 196 -18.79 -6.53 -25.93
N LYS A 197 -18.79 -7.51 -25.02
CA LYS A 197 -17.82 -8.62 -25.03
C LYS A 197 -17.87 -9.39 -26.35
N ASP A 198 -19.06 -9.73 -26.83
CA ASP A 198 -19.24 -10.50 -28.06
C ASP A 198 -18.82 -9.69 -29.30
N GLN A 199 -19.13 -8.39 -29.32
CA GLN A 199 -18.69 -7.49 -30.40
C GLN A 199 -17.17 -7.34 -30.44
N LEU A 200 -16.50 -7.31 -29.29
CA LEU A 200 -15.04 -7.31 -29.23
C LEU A 200 -14.45 -8.63 -29.75
N ILE A 201 -15.06 -9.76 -29.43
CA ILE A 201 -14.61 -11.08 -29.91
C ILE A 201 -14.77 -11.18 -31.43
N ALA A 202 -15.90 -10.71 -31.98
CA ALA A 202 -16.15 -10.69 -33.42
C ALA A 202 -15.13 -9.81 -34.15
N LEU A 203 -14.86 -8.60 -33.62
CA LEU A 203 -13.89 -7.66 -34.18
C LEU A 203 -12.43 -8.18 -34.16
N LEU A 204 -12.08 -8.99 -33.15
CA LEU A 204 -10.75 -9.62 -33.04
C LEU A 204 -10.65 -10.97 -33.78
N SER A 205 -11.78 -11.48 -34.28
CA SER A 205 -11.83 -12.69 -35.12
C SER A 205 -11.93 -12.34 -36.62
N SER A 206 -11.93 -11.04 -36.96
CA SER A 206 -11.94 -10.48 -38.31
C SER A 206 -10.55 -10.04 -38.73
#